data_AF-A0A7C5Q3S3-F1
#
_entry.id   AF-A0A7C5Q3S3-F1
#
_cell.length_a   1.000
_cell.length_b   1.000
_cell.length_c   1.000
_cell.angle_alpha   90.00
_cell.angle_beta   90.00
_cell.angle_gamma   90.00
#
_symmetry.space_group_name_H-M   'P 1'
#
loop_
_entity.id
_entity.type
_entity.pdbx_description
1 polymer ?
#
loop_
_entity_poly.entity_id
_entity_poly.type
_entity_poly.pdbx_seq_one_letter_code
_entity_poly.pdbx_strand_id
1 'polypeptide(L)'
;MIQPPSSADNLSATAQQEAGGSVQYFDQACVRRAFDRAAERYAQFAVLQNEVCKRLLEKLDVVRIHPRFILDAGAGTGAALPGLFERYKKAQLVAL
;
A
#
# COMPACT_ATOMS: atom_id res chain seq x y z
N MET A 1 -55.13 40.35 11.69
CA MET A 1 -53.85 39.76 12.12
C MET A 1 -53.80 38.34 11.59
N ILE A 2 -52.61 37.91 11.13
CA ILE A 2 -52.23 36.68 10.39
C ILE A 2 -52.08 36.94 8.88
N GLN A 3 -50.82 37.15 8.46
CA GLN A 3 -50.37 37.09 7.06
C GLN A 3 -50.09 35.62 6.66
N PRO A 4 -50.37 35.21 5.42
CA PRO A 4 -49.86 33.95 4.86
C PRO A 4 -48.39 34.08 4.40
N PRO A 5 -47.58 33.02 4.49
CA PRO A 5 -46.18 33.05 4.08
C PRO A 5 -46.02 33.04 2.55
N SER A 6 -45.11 33.91 2.10
CA SER A 6 -44.56 34.02 0.76
C SER A 6 -43.44 32.99 0.56
N SER A 7 -43.61 32.04 -0.36
CA SER A 7 -42.57 31.13 -0.80
C SER A 7 -42.37 31.32 -2.30
N ALA A 8 -41.23 31.91 -2.63
CA ALA A 8 -40.80 32.20 -3.98
C ALA A 8 -40.66 30.91 -4.81
N ASP A 9 -41.51 30.81 -5.83
CA ASP A 9 -41.26 30.02 -7.03
C ASP A 9 -40.22 30.76 -7.87
N ASN A 10 -38.99 30.26 -7.92
CA ASN A 10 -38.04 30.63 -8.96
C ASN A 10 -37.08 29.47 -9.30
N LEU A 11 -37.32 28.95 -10.49
CA LEU A 11 -36.42 28.45 -11.53
C LEU A 11 -35.33 27.40 -11.20
N SER A 12 -35.55 26.23 -11.82
CA SER A 12 -34.63 25.56 -12.75
C SER A 12 -33.14 25.95 -12.79
N ALA A 13 -32.32 24.90 -12.67
CA ALA A 13 -31.04 24.68 -13.34
C ALA A 13 -29.84 25.52 -12.88
N THR A 14 -29.17 24.99 -11.85
CA THR A 14 -27.71 25.13 -11.63
C THR A 14 -27.22 23.72 -11.32
N ALA A 15 -26.72 22.98 -12.31
CA ALA A 15 -25.30 22.88 -12.64
C ALA A 15 -24.44 22.45 -11.43
N GLN A 16 -23.88 21.24 -11.57
CA GLN A 16 -22.62 20.76 -10.97
C GLN A 16 -22.64 20.41 -9.47
N GLN A 17 -22.45 19.12 -9.17
CA GLN A 17 -21.55 18.72 -8.07
C GLN A 17 -20.99 17.31 -8.36
N GLU A 18 -19.77 17.27 -8.90
CA GLU A 18 -18.92 16.08 -8.95
C GLU A 18 -18.59 15.67 -7.51
N ALA A 19 -19.12 14.54 -7.03
CA ALA A 19 -18.81 14.02 -5.70
C ALA A 19 -17.50 13.23 -5.76
N GLY A 20 -16.44 13.90 -5.36
CA GLY A 20 -15.06 13.44 -5.43
C GLY A 20 -14.80 12.07 -4.81
N GLY A 21 -13.95 11.30 -5.49
CA GLY A 21 -13.28 10.18 -4.88
C GLY A 21 -12.51 10.67 -3.66
N SER A 22 -12.99 10.31 -2.47
CA SER A 22 -12.28 10.60 -1.22
C SER A 22 -10.88 9.99 -1.31
N VAL A 23 -9.85 10.82 -1.44
CA VAL A 23 -8.48 10.37 -1.27
C VAL A 23 -8.36 9.91 0.18
N GLN A 24 -8.24 8.60 0.37
CA GLN A 24 -8.08 8.00 1.68
C GLN A 24 -6.64 8.25 2.12
N TYR A 25 -6.45 9.19 3.04
CA TYR A 25 -5.15 9.47 3.63
C TYR A 25 -4.90 8.47 4.76
N PHE A 26 -4.17 7.40 4.46
CA PHE A 26 -3.75 6.44 5.47
C PHE A 26 -2.45 6.93 6.13
N ASP A 27 -2.45 7.01 7.47
CA ASP A 27 -1.19 7.12 8.22
C ASP A 27 -0.41 5.82 7.99
N GLN A 28 0.62 5.90 7.15
CA GLN A 28 1.48 4.77 6.79
C GLN A 28 2.08 4.09 8.01
N ALA A 29 2.40 4.85 9.06
CA ALA A 29 2.94 4.30 10.30
C ALA A 29 1.84 3.59 11.10
N CYS A 30 0.59 4.09 11.08
CA CYS A 30 -0.54 3.40 11.69
C CYS A 30 -0.90 2.10 10.96
N VAL A 31 -0.92 2.10 9.63
CA VAL A 31 -1.13 0.90 8.81
C VAL A 31 -0.04 -0.11 9.08
N ARG A 32 1.24 0.30 9.06
CA ARG A 32 2.37 -0.56 9.38
C ARG A 32 2.24 -1.16 10.78
N ARG A 33 1.98 -0.33 11.80
CA ARG A 33 1.73 -0.81 13.17
C ARG A 33 0.53 -1.76 13.28
N ALA A 34 -0.53 -1.55 12.51
CA ALA A 34 -1.69 -2.44 12.51
C ALA A 34 -1.35 -3.80 11.88
N PHE A 35 -0.56 -3.83 10.80
CA PHE A 35 -0.02 -5.05 10.21
C PHE A 35 0.98 -5.76 11.14
N ASP A 36 1.90 -5.01 11.75
CA ASP A 36 2.90 -5.54 12.70
C ASP A 36 2.22 -6.11 13.96
N ARG A 37 1.22 -5.41 14.51
CA ARG A 37 0.43 -5.88 15.66
C ARG A 37 -0.43 -7.09 15.32
N ALA A 38 -0.95 -7.17 14.10
CA ALA A 38 -1.59 -8.40 13.63
C ALA A 38 -0.57 -9.54 13.56
N ALA A 39 0.66 -9.26 13.11
CA ALA A 39 1.76 -10.22 13.00
C ALA A 39 2.21 -10.84 14.35
N GLU A 40 2.13 -10.13 15.48
CA GLU A 40 2.40 -10.70 16.82
C GLU A 40 1.44 -11.84 17.18
N ARG A 41 0.16 -11.75 16.80
CA ARG A 41 -0.80 -12.87 16.92
C ARG A 41 -0.67 -13.90 15.79
N TYR A 42 0.15 -13.57 14.80
CA TYR A 42 0.41 -14.29 13.54
C TYR A 42 1.84 -14.86 13.48
N ALA A 43 2.56 -15.01 14.60
CA ALA A 43 3.92 -15.56 14.61
C ALA A 43 4.00 -16.95 13.92
N GLN A 44 2.90 -17.72 13.93
CA GLN A 44 2.73 -18.97 13.18
C GLN A 44 2.70 -18.80 11.64
N PHE A 45 2.28 -17.64 11.13
CA PHE A 45 2.25 -17.31 9.70
C PHE A 45 3.50 -16.56 9.23
N ALA A 46 4.24 -15.92 10.14
CA ALA A 46 5.56 -15.36 9.85
C ALA A 46 6.51 -16.46 9.34
N VAL A 47 6.37 -17.70 9.84
CA VAL A 47 7.11 -18.86 9.36
C VAL A 47 6.85 -19.12 7.86
N LEU A 48 5.59 -19.13 7.43
CA LEU A 48 5.24 -19.35 6.03
C LEU A 48 5.73 -18.19 5.15
N GLN A 49 5.53 -16.94 5.59
CA GLN A 49 5.98 -15.77 4.85
C GLN A 49 7.51 -15.78 4.66
N ASN A 50 8.26 -16.11 5.71
CA ASN A 50 9.71 -16.21 5.66
C ASN A 50 10.18 -17.35 4.74
N GLU A 51 9.52 -18.51 4.79
CA GLU A 51 9.85 -19.64 3.93
C GLU A 51 9.56 -19.34 2.45
N VAL A 52 8.43 -18.68 2.16
CA VAL A 52 8.10 -18.23 0.79
C VAL A 52 9.13 -17.21 0.31
N CYS A 53 9.46 -16.21 1.14
CA CYS A 53 10.48 -15.20 0.84
C CYS A 53 11.83 -15.87 0.51
N LYS A 54 12.29 -16.79 1.36
CA LYS A 54 13.53 -17.55 1.16
C LYS A 54 13.52 -18.30 -0.17
N ARG A 55 12.47 -19.05 -0.48
CA ARG A 55 12.36 -19.79 -1.76
C ARG A 55 12.32 -18.89 -2.97
N LEU A 56 11.70 -17.71 -2.88
CA LEU A 56 11.69 -16.73 -3.97
C LEU A 56 13.09 -16.14 -4.21
N LEU A 57 13.84 -15.86 -3.14
CA LEU A 57 15.23 -15.46 -3.24
C LEU A 57 16.09 -16.58 -3.83
N GLU A 58 15.93 -17.83 -3.41
CA GLU A 58 16.64 -18.99 -3.98
C GLU A 58 16.36 -19.15 -5.49
N LYS A 59 15.11 -18.95 -5.93
CA LYS A 59 14.78 -19.01 -7.36
C LYS A 59 15.56 -18.01 -8.20
N LEU A 60 15.93 -16.86 -7.64
CA LEU A 60 16.73 -15.87 -8.34
C LEU A 60 18.19 -16.34 -8.55
N ASP A 61 18.66 -17.44 -7.93
CA ASP A 61 20.06 -17.92 -8.08
C ASP A 61 20.33 -18.41 -9.50
N VAL A 62 19.29 -18.92 -10.15
CA VAL A 62 19.35 -19.40 -11.54
C VAL A 62 18.89 -18.34 -12.55
N VAL A 63 18.42 -17.17 -12.08
CA VAL A 63 17.99 -16.06 -12.94
C VAL A 63 19.18 -15.15 -13.25
N ARG A 64 19.70 -15.25 -14.47
CA ARG A 64 20.87 -14.50 -14.94
C ARG A 64 20.49 -13.14 -15.51
N ILE A 65 20.12 -12.21 -14.63
CA ILE A 65 19.83 -10.82 -14.97
C ILE A 65 20.74 -9.85 -14.21
N HIS A 66 20.96 -8.67 -14.78
CA HIS A 66 21.70 -7.56 -14.16
C HIS A 66 20.80 -6.32 -14.09
N PRO A 67 19.80 -6.30 -13.19
CA PRO A 67 18.86 -5.20 -13.12
C PRO A 67 19.57 -3.92 -12.66
N ARG A 68 19.17 -2.79 -13.23
CA ARG A 68 19.55 -1.46 -12.72
C ARG A 68 18.64 -1.00 -11.59
N PHE A 69 17.38 -1.45 -11.59
CA PHE A 69 16.36 -1.09 -10.62
C PHE A 69 15.60 -2.34 -10.17
N ILE A 70 15.30 -2.42 -8.88
CA ILE A 70 14.49 -3.48 -8.28
C ILE A 70 13.43 -2.78 -7.42
N LEU A 71 12.18 -3.23 -7.57
CA LEU A 71 11.07 -2.77 -6.75
C LEU A 71 10.54 -3.97 -5.94
N ASP A 72 10.58 -3.87 -4.62
CA ASP A 72 9.90 -4.78 -3.70
C ASP A 72 8.56 -4.15 -3.29
N ALA A 73 7.49 -4.54 -3.98
CA ALA A 73 6.15 -4.02 -3.74
C ALA A 73 5.44 -4.84 -2.66
N GLY A 74 5.09 -4.21 -1.53
CA GLY A 74 4.56 -4.91 -0.38
C GLY A 74 5.67 -5.52 0.49
N ALA A 75 6.78 -4.80 0.64
CA ALA A 75 7.99 -5.30 1.31
C ALA A 75 7.76 -5.67 2.79
N GLY A 76 6.65 -5.20 3.39
CA GLY A 76 6.32 -5.47 4.79
C GLY A 76 7.43 -5.02 5.72
N THR A 77 8.00 -5.97 6.48
CA THR A 77 9.15 -5.76 7.37
C THR A 77 10.50 -5.71 6.63
N GLY A 78 10.52 -5.87 5.31
CA GLY A 78 11.73 -5.81 4.48
C GLY A 78 12.54 -7.10 4.46
N ALA A 79 11.94 -8.26 4.75
CA ALA A 79 12.64 -9.54 4.86
C ALA A 79 13.42 -9.95 3.59
N ALA A 80 12.99 -9.53 2.41
CA ALA A 80 13.66 -9.82 1.15
C ALA A 80 14.85 -8.90 0.85
N LEU A 81 14.89 -7.70 1.44
CA LEU A 81 15.85 -6.66 1.09
C LEU A 81 17.32 -7.09 1.27
N PRO A 82 17.73 -7.73 2.39
CA PRO A 82 19.11 -8.15 2.57
C PRO A 82 19.60 -9.09 1.45
N GLY A 83 18.78 -10.07 1.07
CA GLY A 83 19.11 -11.01 0.00
C GLY A 83 19.18 -10.34 -1.37
N LEU A 84 18.28 -9.38 -1.64
CA LEU A 84 18.32 -8.58 -2.87
C LEU A 84 19.55 -7.68 -2.94
N PHE A 85 19.94 -7.04 -1.83
CA PHE A 85 21.15 -6.21 -1.75
C PHE A 85 22.43 -7.03 -1.92
N GLU A 86 22.51 -8.21 -1.30
CA GLU A 86 23.67 -9.09 -1.41
C GLU A 86 23.88 -9.54 -2.86
N ARG A 87 22.79 -9.93 -3.54
CA ARG A 87 22.84 -10.43 -4.91
C ARG A 87 23.04 -9.33 -5.95
N TYR A 88 22.37 -8.20 -5.82
CA TYR A 88 22.33 -7.15 -6.82
C TYR A 88 22.93 -5.84 -6.29
N LYS A 89 24.17 -5.88 -5.83
CA LYS A 89 24.90 -4.75 -5.21
C LYS A 89 24.93 -3.46 -6.02
N LYS A 90 24.77 -3.54 -7.35
CA LYS A 90 24.79 -2.39 -8.27
C LYS A 90 23.39 -1.90 -8.65
N ALA A 91 22.34 -2.62 -8.27
CA ALA A 91 20.97 -2.23 -8.55
C ALA A 91 20.49 -1.23 -7.50
N GLN A 92 19.67 -0.27 -7.92
CA GLN A 92 18.92 0.57 -7.00
C GLN A 92 17.66 -0.16 -6.54
N LEU A 93 17.57 -0.44 -5.25
CA LEU A 93 16.43 -1.12 -4.64
C LEU A 93 15.46 -0.10 -4.02
N VAL A 94 14.18 -0.21 -4.35
CA VAL A 94 13.08 0.55 -3.76
C VAL A 94 12.11 -0.43 -3.13
N ALA A 95 11.69 -0.15 -1.90
CA ALA A 95 10.72 -0.95 -1.16
C ALA A 95 9.49 -0.09 -0.84
N LEU A 96 8.30 -0.61 -1.12
CA LEU A 96 7.02 0.07 -0.88
C LEU A 96 6.15 -0.72 0.11
#